data_AF-X4ZZY1-F1
#
_entry.id   AF-X4ZZY1-F1
#
_cell.length_a   1.000
_cell.length_b   1.000
_cell.length_c   1.000
_cell.angle_alpha   90.00
_cell.angle_beta   90.00
_cell.angle_gamma   90.00
#
_symmetry.space_group_name_H-M   'P 1'
#
loop_
_entity.id
_entity.type
_entity.pdbx_description
1 polymer ?
#
loop_
_entity_poly.entity_id
_entity_poly.type
_entity_poly.pdbx_seq_one_letter_code
_entity_poly.pdbx_strand_id
1 'polypeptide(L)'
;MDHYSIRNFIPEDVSSIYNIQVAYNKAYPEASVIPGEAYLSPEFNNGNMFCVLNDKGEIVGYSSIYPILTEDSSDRAENVLWVEIKNDPLTADQAILREMLFQQLMIRASEIQKGAVNNRTKICFTYFPSERENAAYVK
;
A
#
# COMPACT_ATOMS: atom_id res chain seq x y z
N MET A 1 -7.35 18.72 13.40
CA MET A 1 -6.30 17.76 13.03
C MET A 1 -6.79 16.45 13.59
N ASP A 2 -7.31 15.61 12.72
CA ASP A 2 -7.89 14.33 13.15
C ASP A 2 -6.77 13.43 13.67
N HIS A 3 -7.07 12.63 14.69
CA HIS A 3 -6.11 11.65 15.15
C HIS A 3 -6.26 10.37 14.32
N TYR A 4 -5.15 9.95 13.74
CA TYR A 4 -5.07 8.79 12.86
C TYR A 4 -4.32 7.65 13.53
N SER A 5 -4.81 6.42 13.33
CA SER A 5 -4.14 5.20 13.75
C SER A 5 -3.87 4.28 12.56
N ILE A 6 -2.83 3.45 12.66
CA ILE A 6 -2.50 2.45 11.64
C ILE A 6 -2.57 1.06 12.25
N ARG A 7 -3.18 0.13 11.52
CA ARG A 7 -3.12 -1.31 11.82
C ARG A 7 -3.08 -2.13 10.55
N ASN A 8 -2.78 -3.41 10.70
CA ASN A 8 -2.90 -4.37 9.60
C ASN A 8 -4.35 -4.52 9.16
N PHE A 9 -4.52 -4.81 7.88
CA PHE A 9 -5.79 -5.23 7.29
C PHE A 9 -6.33 -6.49 7.98
N ILE A 10 -7.64 -6.54 8.18
CA ILE A 10 -8.38 -7.71 8.68
C ILE A 10 -9.54 -8.04 7.73
N PRO A 11 -10.07 -9.29 7.74
CA PRO A 11 -11.15 -9.68 6.84
C PRO A 11 -12.39 -8.78 6.86
N GLU A 12 -12.71 -8.19 8.00
CA GLU A 12 -13.83 -7.27 8.18
C GLU A 12 -13.67 -5.95 7.39
N ASP A 13 -12.46 -5.63 6.94
CA ASP A 13 -12.15 -4.39 6.23
C ASP A 13 -12.43 -4.45 4.72
N VAL A 14 -12.70 -5.64 4.16
CA VAL A 14 -12.85 -5.87 2.70
C VAL A 14 -13.74 -4.82 2.03
N SER A 15 -14.92 -4.58 2.61
CA SER A 15 -15.89 -3.60 2.09
C SER A 15 -15.35 -2.16 2.13
N SER A 16 -14.64 -1.80 3.20
CA SER A 16 -14.04 -0.48 3.37
C SER A 16 -12.91 -0.23 2.36
N ILE A 17 -12.08 -1.24 2.11
CA ILE A 17 -11.03 -1.18 1.09
C ILE A 17 -11.63 -0.97 -0.30
N TYR A 18 -12.68 -1.73 -0.65
CA TYR A 18 -13.36 -1.55 -1.92
C TYR A 18 -13.92 -0.13 -2.06
N ASN A 19 -14.53 0.42 -1.00
CA ASN A 19 -15.06 1.78 -1.01
C ASN A 19 -13.98 2.85 -1.24
N ILE A 20 -12.81 2.71 -0.60
CA ILE A 20 -11.67 3.61 -0.85
C ILE A 20 -11.21 3.51 -2.30
N GLN A 21 -11.09 2.30 -2.87
CA GLN A 21 -10.70 2.14 -4.27
C GLN A 21 -11.71 2.79 -5.23
N VAL A 22 -13.00 2.64 -4.98
CA VAL A 22 -14.05 3.29 -5.77
C VAL A 22 -13.97 4.81 -5.65
N ALA A 23 -13.77 5.34 -4.45
CA ALA A 23 -13.58 6.79 -4.24
C ALA A 23 -12.33 7.30 -4.96
N TYR A 24 -11.22 6.56 -4.87
CA TYR A 24 -9.96 6.88 -5.55
C TYR A 24 -10.12 6.87 -7.06
N ASN A 25 -10.76 5.84 -7.63
CA ASN A 25 -11.02 5.74 -9.07
C ASN A 25 -11.89 6.89 -9.60
N LYS A 26 -12.85 7.40 -8.81
CA LYS A 26 -13.61 8.60 -9.20
C LYS A 26 -12.74 9.83 -9.38
N ALA A 27 -11.70 10.00 -8.56
CA ALA A 27 -10.74 11.09 -8.68
C ALA A 27 -9.68 10.82 -9.76
N TYR A 28 -9.28 9.55 -9.91
CA TYR A 28 -8.24 9.07 -10.83
C TYR A 28 -8.79 7.90 -11.66
N PRO A 29 -9.48 8.16 -12.80
CA PRO A 29 -10.21 7.12 -13.55
C PRO A 29 -9.36 5.96 -14.09
N GLU A 30 -8.05 6.16 -14.19
CA GLU A 30 -7.08 5.14 -14.62
C GLU A 30 -6.77 4.13 -13.51
N ALA A 31 -7.03 4.48 -12.24
CA ALA A 31 -6.77 3.63 -11.10
C ALA A 31 -7.69 2.41 -11.11
N SER A 32 -7.12 1.22 -10.98
CA SER A 32 -7.91 -0.01 -10.93
C SER A 32 -8.68 -0.12 -9.61
N VAL A 33 -9.90 -0.65 -9.72
CA VAL A 33 -10.71 -1.12 -8.60
C VAL A 33 -10.70 -2.64 -8.65
N ILE A 34 -10.06 -3.26 -7.66
CA ILE A 34 -10.04 -4.72 -7.51
C ILE A 34 -10.91 -5.14 -6.31
N PRO A 35 -11.50 -6.35 -6.33
CA PRO A 35 -12.23 -6.87 -5.18
C PRO A 35 -11.37 -6.84 -3.91
N GLY A 36 -11.92 -6.38 -2.79
CA GLY A 36 -11.18 -6.29 -1.53
C GLY A 36 -10.72 -7.65 -1.02
N GLU A 37 -11.42 -8.71 -1.40
CA GLU A 37 -11.10 -10.11 -1.12
C GLU A 37 -9.76 -10.54 -1.72
N ALA A 38 -9.25 -9.85 -2.75
CA ALA A 38 -7.93 -10.11 -3.29
C ALA A 38 -6.83 -9.96 -2.22
N TYR A 39 -7.04 -9.09 -1.23
CA TYR A 39 -6.09 -8.88 -0.13
C TYR A 39 -6.22 -9.90 1.01
N LEU A 40 -7.11 -10.88 0.90
CA LEU A 40 -7.15 -12.05 1.80
C LEU A 40 -6.21 -13.17 1.33
N SER A 41 -5.49 -12.96 0.23
CA SER A 41 -4.58 -13.96 -0.29
C SER A 41 -3.36 -14.15 0.63
N PRO A 42 -2.71 -15.34 0.60
CA PRO A 42 -1.57 -15.66 1.46
C PRO A 42 -0.44 -14.63 1.42
N GLU A 43 -0.25 -13.97 0.28
CA GLU A 43 0.76 -12.94 0.05
C GLU A 43 0.54 -11.70 0.93
N PHE A 44 -0.68 -11.48 1.43
CA PHE A 44 -1.02 -10.34 2.30
C PHE A 44 -1.09 -10.70 3.80
N ASN A 45 -1.17 -11.99 4.15
CA ASN A 45 -1.38 -12.48 5.51
C ASN A 45 -0.28 -12.11 6.53
N ASN A 46 0.91 -11.72 6.07
CA ASN A 46 2.06 -11.40 6.92
C ASN A 46 2.21 -9.90 7.24
N GLY A 47 1.09 -9.17 7.34
CA GLY A 47 1.14 -7.71 7.57
C GLY A 47 1.68 -6.96 6.36
N ASN A 48 1.36 -7.43 5.16
CA ASN A 48 1.74 -6.78 3.91
C ASN A 48 0.66 -5.80 3.42
N MET A 49 -0.33 -5.51 4.26
CA MET A 49 -1.35 -4.50 3.99
C MET A 49 -1.68 -3.74 5.27
N PHE A 50 -1.65 -2.41 5.17
CA PHE A 50 -1.85 -1.48 6.27
C PHE A 50 -3.04 -0.59 5.98
N CYS A 51 -3.86 -0.33 6.99
CA CYS A 51 -5.02 0.56 6.92
C CYS A 51 -4.81 1.73 7.88
N VAL A 52 -5.08 2.95 7.42
CA VAL A 52 -5.18 4.14 8.27
C VAL A 52 -6.64 4.35 8.64
N LEU A 53 -6.90 4.51 9.94
CA LEU A 53 -8.21 4.75 10.50
C LEU A 53 -8.28 6.16 11.08
N ASN A 54 -9.42 6.83 10.92
CA ASN A 54 -9.73 8.08 11.61
C ASN A 54 -10.24 7.83 13.04
N ASP A 55 -10.56 8.91 13.77
CA ASP A 55 -11.08 8.88 15.15
C ASP A 55 -12.39 8.09 15.33
N LYS A 56 -13.12 7.85 14.24
CA LYS A 56 -14.37 7.06 14.25
C LYS A 56 -14.11 5.57 13.97
N GLY A 57 -12.86 5.18 13.74
CA GLY A 57 -12.50 3.83 13.32
C GLY A 57 -12.82 3.54 11.86
N GLU A 58 -13.06 4.56 11.03
CA GLU A 58 -13.32 4.39 9.61
C GLU A 58 -11.99 4.36 8.85
N ILE A 59 -11.84 3.43 7.90
CA ILE A 59 -10.65 3.38 7.04
C ILE A 59 -10.70 4.54 6.06
N VAL A 60 -9.68 5.39 6.10
CA VAL A 60 -9.53 6.57 5.24
C VAL A 60 -8.36 6.43 4.25
N GLY A 61 -7.65 5.31 4.30
CA GLY A 61 -6.61 4.96 3.35
C GLY A 61 -5.96 3.63 3.68
N TYR A 62 -5.24 3.10 2.70
CA TYR A 62 -4.52 1.85 2.83
C TYR A 62 -3.24 1.85 1.98
N SER A 63 -2.33 0.96 2.35
CA SER A 63 -1.20 0.59 1.51
C SER A 63 -1.02 -0.91 1.48
N SER A 64 -0.45 -1.42 0.40
CA SER A 64 -0.17 -2.84 0.26
C SER A 64 1.19 -3.07 -0.36
N ILE A 65 1.77 -4.24 -0.04
CA ILE A 65 3.01 -4.76 -0.61
C ILE A 65 2.72 -6.16 -1.12
N TYR A 66 2.92 -6.39 -2.42
CA TYR A 66 2.90 -7.71 -3.01
C TYR A 66 4.35 -8.15 -3.34
N PRO A 67 4.96 -8.98 -2.49
CA PRO A 67 6.35 -9.40 -2.68
C PRO A 67 6.47 -10.53 -3.70
N ILE A 68 7.34 -10.34 -4.69
CA ILE A 68 7.84 -11.38 -5.60
C ILE A 68 9.30 -11.63 -5.22
N LEU A 69 9.54 -12.69 -4.47
CA LEU A 69 10.86 -13.03 -3.96
C LEU A 69 11.55 -14.04 -4.88
N THR A 70 12.85 -13.85 -5.09
CA THR A 70 13.68 -14.82 -5.81
C THR A 70 14.22 -15.87 -4.84
N GLU A 71 14.24 -17.13 -5.29
CA GLU A 71 14.96 -18.22 -4.61
C GLU A 71 16.44 -18.29 -5.01
N ASP A 72 16.81 -17.62 -6.12
CA ASP A 72 18.20 -17.55 -6.58
C ASP A 72 19.00 -16.56 -5.72
N SER A 73 20.04 -17.10 -5.08
CA SER A 73 21.01 -16.34 -4.28
C SER A 73 22.09 -15.65 -5.13
N SER A 74 22.07 -15.80 -6.45
CA SER A 74 23.01 -15.13 -7.34
C SER A 74 22.85 -13.61 -7.30
N ASP A 75 23.97 -12.89 -7.47
CA ASP A 75 24.00 -11.42 -7.52
C ASP A 75 23.24 -10.82 -8.72
N ARG A 76 22.67 -11.64 -9.60
CA ARG A 76 21.88 -11.19 -10.76
C ARG A 76 20.38 -11.21 -10.51
N ALA A 77 19.92 -11.97 -9.52
CA ALA A 77 18.52 -12.05 -9.17
C ALA A 77 18.13 -10.89 -8.24
N GLU A 78 16.91 -10.38 -8.40
CA GLU A 78 16.37 -9.28 -7.60
C GLU A 78 14.94 -9.61 -7.18
N ASN A 79 14.60 -9.34 -5.93
CA ASN A 79 13.22 -9.34 -5.49
C ASN A 79 12.51 -8.10 -6.05
N VAL A 80 11.20 -8.21 -6.26
CA VAL A 80 10.34 -7.09 -6.65
C VAL A 80 9.23 -6.96 -5.64
N LEU A 81 9.10 -5.79 -5.03
CA LEU A 81 7.98 -5.44 -4.16
C LEU A 81 7.06 -4.50 -4.93
N TRP A 82 5.91 -5.01 -5.35
CA TRP A 82 4.87 -4.18 -5.94
C TRP A 82 4.09 -3.52 -4.84
N VAL A 83 3.99 -2.19 -4.87
CA VAL A 83 3.38 -1.44 -3.79
C VAL A 83 2.31 -0.48 -4.29
N GLU A 84 1.30 -0.29 -3.46
CA GLU A 84 0.19 0.61 -3.71
C GLU A 84 -0.09 1.42 -2.44
N ILE A 85 -0.42 2.70 -2.63
CA ILE A 85 -0.92 3.59 -1.58
C ILE A 85 -2.15 4.29 -2.14
N LYS A 86 -3.30 4.13 -1.49
CA LYS A 86 -4.53 4.86 -1.81
C LYS A 86 -5.13 5.42 -0.53
N ASN A 87 -5.63 6.64 -0.60
CA ASN A 87 -6.35 7.30 0.48
C ASN A 87 -7.66 7.87 -0.07
N ASP A 88 -8.62 8.20 0.80
CA ASP A 88 -9.80 8.93 0.37
C ASP A 88 -9.35 10.27 -0.27
N PRO A 89 -9.66 10.54 -1.55
CA PRO A 89 -9.25 11.78 -2.22
C PRO A 89 -10.05 13.01 -1.74
N LEU A 90 -11.08 12.83 -0.91
CA LEU A 90 -11.90 13.93 -0.38
C LEU A 90 -11.47 14.38 1.02
N THR A 91 -10.58 13.64 1.69
CA THR A 91 -10.03 14.10 2.97
C THR A 91 -9.09 15.29 2.76
N ALA A 92 -9.05 16.22 3.71
CA ALA A 92 -8.13 17.36 3.68
C ALA A 92 -6.68 16.94 4.00
N ASP A 93 -6.50 15.81 4.69
CA ASP A 93 -5.22 15.37 5.24
C ASP A 93 -4.47 14.37 4.33
N GLN A 94 -4.70 14.41 3.02
CA GLN A 94 -4.15 13.42 2.06
C GLN A 94 -2.64 13.22 2.17
N ALA A 95 -1.89 14.32 2.26
CA ALA A 95 -0.43 14.28 2.39
C ALA A 95 0.02 13.57 3.68
N ILE A 96 -0.69 13.80 4.79
CA ILE A 96 -0.39 13.18 6.09
C ILE A 96 -0.69 11.68 6.02
N LEU A 97 -1.86 11.30 5.51
CA LEU A 97 -2.25 9.89 5.37
C LEU A 97 -1.27 9.12 4.49
N ARG A 98 -0.86 9.73 3.38
CA ARG A 98 0.08 9.14 2.43
C ARG A 98 1.47 8.96 3.05
N GLU A 99 1.97 9.96 3.76
CA GLU A 99 3.26 9.88 4.46
C GLU A 99 3.25 8.79 5.54
N MET A 100 2.17 8.74 6.33
CA MET A 100 1.96 7.70 7.35
C MET A 100 2.00 6.28 6.75
N LEU A 101 1.29 6.07 5.64
CA LEU A 101 1.27 4.80 4.91
C LEU A 101 2.63 4.48 4.30
N PHE A 102 3.28 5.46 3.68
CA PHE A 102 4.59 5.29 3.07
C PHE A 102 5.65 4.88 4.10
N GLN A 103 5.67 5.49 5.28
CA GLN A 103 6.60 5.11 6.35
C GLN A 103 6.43 3.65 6.78
N GLN A 104 5.19 3.20 6.97
CA GLN A 104 4.92 1.80 7.34
C GLN A 104 5.30 0.82 6.23
N LEU A 105 4.98 1.17 4.99
CA LEU A 105 5.37 0.41 3.80
C LEU A 105 6.90 0.27 3.72
N MET A 106 7.66 1.34 3.95
CA MET A 106 9.13 1.30 3.92
C MET A 106 9.73 0.47 5.06
N ILE A 107 9.15 0.55 6.27
CA ILE A 107 9.54 -0.33 7.39
C ILE A 107 9.35 -1.80 6.97
N ARG A 108 8.17 -2.13 6.43
CA ARG A 108 7.84 -3.49 6.02
C ARG A 108 8.69 -3.98 4.84
N ALA A 109 8.96 -3.13 3.86
CA ALA A 109 9.85 -3.44 2.74
C ALA A 109 11.26 -3.79 3.24
N SER A 110 11.78 -3.04 4.22
CA SER A 110 13.08 -3.34 4.87
C SER A 110 13.04 -4.69 5.62
N GLU A 111 11.96 -5.03 6.30
CA GLU A 111 11.80 -6.34 6.96
C GLU A 111 11.81 -7.49 5.94
N ILE A 112 11.06 -7.35 4.86
CA ILE A 112 11.01 -8.35 3.77
C ILE A 112 12.41 -8.51 3.16
N GLN A 113 13.10 -7.41 2.87
CA GLN A 113 14.46 -7.43 2.32
C GLN A 113 15.45 -8.16 3.25
N LYS A 114 15.38 -7.93 4.56
CA LYS A 114 16.26 -8.60 5.54
C LYS A 114 15.95 -10.09 5.70
N GLY A 115 14.71 -10.49 5.47
CA GLY A 115 14.27 -11.88 5.55
C GLY A 115 14.45 -12.68 4.24
N ALA A 116 14.74 -12.02 3.12
CA ALA A 116 14.87 -12.67 1.82
C ALA A 116 16.23 -13.36 1.65
N VAL A 117 16.25 -14.44 0.85
CA VAL A 117 17.48 -15.18 0.49
C VAL A 117 18.48 -14.27 -0.23
N ASN A 118 17.97 -13.36 -1.06
CA ASN A 118 18.74 -12.32 -1.73
C ASN A 118 18.31 -10.96 -1.18
N ASN A 119 19.26 -10.08 -0.91
CA ASN A 119 18.98 -8.75 -0.35
C ASN A 119 18.78 -7.66 -1.41
N ARG A 120 18.97 -7.96 -2.70
CA ARG A 120 18.65 -7.03 -3.79
C ARG A 120 17.14 -6.98 -3.98
N THR A 121 16.57 -5.81 -3.75
CA THR A 121 15.12 -5.61 -3.79
C THR A 121 14.81 -4.31 -4.51
N LYS A 122 13.90 -4.38 -5.48
CA LYS A 122 13.29 -3.22 -6.13
C LYS A 122 11.91 -2.98 -5.55
N ILE A 123 11.57 -1.72 -5.31
CA ILE A 123 10.23 -1.30 -4.91
C ILE A 123 9.59 -0.63 -6.13
N CYS A 124 8.47 -1.17 -6.58
CA CYS A 124 7.76 -0.72 -7.76
C CYS A 124 6.42 -0.11 -7.33
N PHE A 125 6.29 1.20 -7.53
CA PHE A 125 5.05 1.91 -7.28
C PHE A 125 4.21 1.98 -8.55
N THR A 126 2.93 1.66 -8.42
CA THR A 126 1.97 1.94 -9.49
C THR A 126 1.49 3.37 -9.34
N TYR A 127 1.99 4.29 -10.18
CA TYR A 127 1.46 5.64 -10.29
C TYR A 127 0.98 5.91 -11.70
N PHE A 128 -0.19 6.53 -11.82
CA PHE A 128 -0.74 6.99 -13.09
C PHE A 128 -0.28 8.42 -13.41
N PRO A 129 -0.18 8.79 -14.69
CA PRO A 129 0.23 10.15 -15.08
C PRO A 129 -0.67 11.26 -14.53
N SER A 130 -1.94 10.94 -14.25
CA SER A 130 -2.91 11.83 -13.60
C SER A 130 -2.58 12.13 -12.13
N GLU A 131 -1.72 11.33 -11.51
CA GLU A 131 -1.28 11.47 -10.12
C GLU A 131 0.04 12.27 -10.00
N ARG A 132 0.23 13.36 -10.76
CA ARG A 132 1.54 14.03 -10.85
C ARG A 132 2.14 14.48 -9.52
N GLU A 133 1.31 14.89 -8.56
CA GLU A 133 1.77 15.28 -7.21
C GLU A 133 2.27 14.06 -6.41
N ASN A 134 1.75 12.88 -6.71
CA ASN A 134 2.08 11.61 -6.05
C ASN A 134 3.43 11.04 -6.51
N ALA A 135 3.88 11.37 -7.73
CA ALA A 135 5.17 10.94 -8.28
C ALA A 135 6.39 11.63 -7.62
N ALA A 136 6.19 12.72 -6.86
CA ALA A 136 7.28 13.44 -6.21
C ALA A 136 8.00 12.63 -5.11
N TYR A 137 7.33 11.60 -4.56
CA TYR A 137 7.84 10.74 -3.49
C TYR A 137 8.81 9.64 -3.97
N VAL A 138 8.86 9.39 -5.27
CA VAL A 138 9.72 8.37 -5.87
C VAL A 138 10.68 9.06 -6.82
N LYS A 139 11.75 9.63 -6.25
CA LYS A 139 12.91 10.16 -6.97
C LYS A 139 14.19 9.63 -6.37
#